data_AF-A0AAD9DB60-F1
#
_entry.id   AF-A0AAD9DB60-F1
#
_cell.length_a   1.000
_cell.length_b   1.000
_cell.length_c   1.000
_cell.angle_alpha   90.00
_cell.angle_beta   90.00
_cell.angle_gamma   90.00
#
_symmetry.space_group_name_H-M   'P 1'
#
loop_
_entity.id
_entity.type
_entity.pdbx_description
1 polymer ?
#
loop_
_entity_poly.entity_id
_entity_poly.type
_entity_poly.pdbx_seq_one_letter_code
_entity_poly.pdbx_strand_id
1 'polypeptide(L)'
;MSSYGARSGAAAGYMMKMPPLADKRAAAEALCSTCSGPIYSQGLNTFKVPMAMFEVNRAKVVQSMLEQDPSAKGLILLEGGKQQTRYDTDHEPVFRQESYFHYLFGASQYSDCFGTLSLPDGEATLFVPTYGVDVATVCGASPDFEFVKVELGLENVHDVVDVKAFVEREMKRLDETEIESSSSDGLNNEEKKGGGEPATKSKLYLLKGLNTDSGNFATPASFEGIDKFRDVRDDESLFRSISESRVFKSSAEIDIMRYTNWVSSMAHVEVMRAAKPGMMEYQLESLFQHHTYTHGGCRHMSYTCICACGPSANILHYGHAGRPNSRLLEDGMIALLDMGAEYKCYASDITCSFPISGSFTDDQKSIYEAVLAAQIKVMAMLKPGVSWLDMHREAEREILKGLIGCGVLDGGGKDLDEVIETMLDADLGAIFMPHGLGHFIGIDTHDVGGYSPGKPARSERPGERKLRTARQLDEGMVVTVEPGCYFIDPLIDAAMSDERQKRFLTERVNDFRGFGGVRLEDDVRITSDGCENLTLCPRAIEEVLDVMSGGSWPPATDVLPEMKRKWATCKEGRMEFLDM
;
A
#
# COMPACT_ATOMS: atom_id res chain seq x y z
N MET A 1 -36.23 -39.17 58.71
CA MET A 1 -36.77 -40.32 57.94
C MET A 1 -36.76 -39.89 56.48
N SER A 2 -35.71 -40.26 55.74
CA SER A 2 -35.73 -41.26 54.64
C SER A 2 -36.60 -40.79 53.47
N SER A 3 -36.10 -40.56 52.25
CA SER A 3 -35.36 -41.55 51.46
C SER A 3 -34.35 -40.96 50.45
N TYR A 4 -33.26 -41.68 50.27
CA TYR A 4 -32.26 -41.58 49.20
C TYR A 4 -32.80 -42.02 47.83
N GLY A 5 -32.26 -41.44 46.75
CA GLY A 5 -32.31 -41.94 45.36
C GLY A 5 -31.28 -41.18 44.51
N ALA A 6 -30.43 -41.91 43.79
CA ALA A 6 -29.11 -41.45 43.34
C ALA A 6 -28.98 -41.26 41.80
N ARG A 7 -28.09 -40.32 41.45
CA ARG A 7 -27.10 -40.29 40.32
C ARG A 7 -27.50 -40.15 38.83
N SER A 8 -26.70 -39.27 38.21
CA SER A 8 -25.99 -39.32 36.90
C SER A 8 -26.69 -38.88 35.62
N GLY A 9 -26.03 -37.92 34.94
CA GLY A 9 -26.21 -37.58 33.53
C GLY A 9 -25.32 -36.39 33.18
N ALA A 10 -24.12 -36.68 32.65
CA ALA A 10 -23.13 -35.71 32.22
C ALA A 10 -23.51 -35.04 30.88
N ALA A 11 -22.93 -33.85 30.67
CA ALA A 11 -22.48 -33.26 29.41
C ALA A 11 -23.34 -33.47 28.15
N ALA A 12 -23.95 -32.38 27.68
CA ALA A 12 -23.98 -32.08 26.25
C ALA A 12 -23.67 -30.58 26.12
N GLY A 13 -22.41 -30.31 25.78
CA GLY A 13 -21.94 -28.97 25.44
C GLY A 13 -22.70 -28.49 24.20
N TYR A 14 -23.21 -27.27 24.30
CA TYR A 14 -23.59 -26.48 23.13
C TYR A 14 -22.35 -26.31 22.26
N MET A 15 -22.21 -27.11 21.19
CA MET A 15 -21.42 -26.67 20.04
C MET A 15 -22.23 -25.52 19.41
N MET A 16 -21.87 -24.28 19.74
CA MET A 16 -22.20 -23.16 18.87
C MET A 16 -21.59 -23.49 17.51
N LYS A 17 -22.43 -23.82 16.53
CA LYS A 17 -22.05 -23.75 15.12
C LYS A 17 -21.55 -22.33 14.90
N MET A 18 -20.23 -22.16 14.75
CA MET A 18 -19.66 -20.88 14.35
C MET A 18 -20.31 -20.46 13.01
N PRO A 19 -20.48 -19.15 12.77
CA PRO A 19 -21.08 -18.69 11.52
C PRO A 19 -20.22 -19.13 10.33
N PRO A 20 -20.82 -19.48 9.18
CA PRO A 20 -20.12 -19.56 7.89
C PRO A 20 -19.19 -18.35 7.71
N LEU A 21 -18.04 -18.52 7.05
CA LEU A 21 -17.04 -17.47 6.82
C LEU A 21 -17.62 -16.12 6.35
N ALA A 22 -18.67 -16.17 5.52
CA ALA A 22 -19.42 -15.00 5.06
C ALA A 22 -20.09 -14.21 6.20
N ASP A 23 -20.66 -14.90 7.18
CA ASP A 23 -21.30 -14.29 8.35
C ASP A 23 -20.24 -13.69 9.28
N LYS A 24 -19.08 -14.34 9.46
CA LYS A 24 -17.94 -13.77 10.20
C LYS A 24 -17.46 -12.46 9.55
N ARG A 25 -17.28 -12.47 8.23
CA ARG A 25 -16.89 -11.29 7.45
C ARG A 25 -17.91 -10.16 7.60
N ALA A 26 -19.20 -10.44 7.38
CA ALA A 26 -20.26 -9.44 7.49
C ALA A 26 -20.36 -8.85 8.91
N ALA A 27 -20.19 -9.68 9.95
CA ALA A 27 -20.13 -9.22 11.33
C ALA A 27 -18.92 -8.30 11.56
N ALA A 28 -17.74 -8.65 11.06
CA ALA A 28 -16.54 -7.82 11.15
C ALA A 28 -16.68 -6.49 10.39
N GLU A 29 -17.25 -6.50 9.18
CA GLU A 29 -17.56 -5.29 8.41
C GLU A 29 -18.54 -4.36 9.16
N ALA A 30 -19.52 -4.92 9.88
CA ALA A 30 -20.43 -4.14 10.72
C ALA A 30 -19.71 -3.53 11.95
N LEU A 31 -18.79 -4.26 12.58
CA LEU A 31 -17.95 -3.75 13.67
C LEU A 31 -17.06 -2.59 13.19
N CYS A 32 -16.43 -2.73 12.02
CA CYS A 32 -15.66 -1.66 11.38
C CYS A 32 -16.52 -0.40 11.16
N SER A 33 -17.68 -0.57 10.53
CA SER A 33 -18.58 0.54 10.17
C SER A 33 -19.09 1.30 11.39
N THR A 34 -19.29 0.61 12.51
CA THR A 34 -19.72 1.22 13.78
C THR A 34 -18.54 1.69 14.65
N CYS A 35 -17.31 1.30 14.29
CA CYS A 35 -16.10 1.44 15.10
C CYS A 35 -16.34 0.91 16.53
N SER A 36 -16.89 -0.31 16.61
CA SER A 36 -17.14 -1.03 17.86
C SER A 36 -16.15 -2.17 18.04
N GLY A 37 -15.90 -2.55 19.30
CA GLY A 37 -14.87 -3.53 19.66
C GLY A 37 -13.48 -2.90 19.83
N PRO A 38 -12.40 -3.70 19.75
CA PRO A 38 -11.04 -3.22 19.93
C PRO A 38 -10.62 -2.25 18.83
N ILE A 39 -9.88 -1.22 19.25
CA ILE A 39 -9.38 -0.16 18.35
C ILE A 39 -7.88 0.06 18.59
N TYR A 40 -7.18 0.39 17.52
CA TYR A 40 -5.84 0.97 17.61
C TYR A 40 -5.92 2.49 17.43
N SER A 41 -5.21 3.23 18.27
CA SER A 41 -5.02 4.68 18.16
C SER A 41 -3.76 5.10 18.93
N GLN A 42 -3.08 6.13 18.45
CA GLN A 42 -2.00 6.81 19.19
C GLN A 42 -2.54 7.86 20.18
N GLY A 43 -3.85 7.85 20.45
CA GLY A 43 -4.53 8.81 21.32
C GLY A 43 -4.81 10.14 20.66
N LEU A 44 -5.20 11.13 21.47
CA LEU A 44 -5.58 12.49 21.02
C LEU A 44 -6.61 12.43 19.88
N ASN A 45 -6.31 13.08 18.74
CA ASN A 45 -7.16 13.10 17.56
C ASN A 45 -6.69 12.13 16.46
N THR A 46 -5.78 11.20 16.77
CA THR A 46 -5.32 10.23 15.78
C THR A 46 -6.43 9.25 15.42
N PHE A 47 -6.45 8.79 14.17
CA PHE A 47 -7.49 7.92 13.65
C PHE A 47 -7.60 6.61 14.44
N LYS A 48 -8.83 6.21 14.74
CA LYS A 48 -9.17 4.97 15.45
C LYS A 48 -9.37 3.86 14.44
N VAL A 49 -8.37 3.00 14.32
CA VAL A 49 -8.42 1.84 13.44
C VAL A 49 -9.24 0.73 14.11
N PRO A 50 -10.38 0.29 13.54
CA PRO A 50 -11.12 -0.85 14.08
C PRO A 50 -10.32 -2.13 13.83
N MET A 51 -9.98 -2.85 14.90
CA MET A 51 -9.18 -4.08 14.76
C MET A 51 -9.94 -5.22 14.07
N ALA A 52 -11.27 -5.14 14.01
CA ALA A 52 -12.11 -6.01 13.19
C ALA A 52 -11.75 -5.97 11.69
N MET A 53 -11.06 -4.93 11.20
CA MET A 53 -10.57 -4.85 9.82
C MET A 53 -9.68 -6.05 9.47
N PHE A 54 -8.84 -6.49 10.41
CA PHE A 54 -7.95 -7.63 10.16
C PHE A 54 -8.73 -8.95 10.07
N GLU A 55 -9.87 -9.10 10.75
CA GLU A 55 -10.78 -10.25 10.54
C GLU A 55 -11.41 -10.22 9.14
N VAL A 56 -11.80 -9.04 8.64
CA VAL A 56 -12.27 -8.90 7.24
C VAL A 56 -11.18 -9.36 6.26
N ASN A 57 -9.93 -8.96 6.49
CA ASN A 57 -8.80 -9.37 5.65
C ASN A 57 -8.55 -10.88 5.68
N ARG A 58 -8.58 -11.49 6.87
CA ARG A 58 -8.47 -12.96 7.01
C ARG A 58 -9.57 -13.66 6.23
N ALA A 59 -10.82 -13.20 6.36
CA ALA A 59 -11.95 -13.78 5.63
C ALA A 59 -11.81 -13.63 4.11
N LYS A 60 -11.33 -12.49 3.61
CA LYS A 60 -11.02 -12.28 2.19
C LYS A 60 -9.99 -13.29 1.66
N VAL A 61 -8.92 -13.54 2.41
CA VAL A 61 -7.86 -14.47 1.99
C VAL A 61 -8.36 -15.91 1.99
N VAL A 62 -9.07 -16.33 3.04
CA VAL A 62 -9.67 -17.67 3.12
C VAL A 62 -10.65 -17.87 1.96
N GLN A 63 -11.52 -16.89 1.69
CA GLN A 63 -12.45 -16.94 0.57
C GLN A 63 -11.70 -17.05 -0.77
N SER A 64 -10.67 -16.23 -0.98
CA SER A 64 -9.87 -16.26 -2.21
C SER A 64 -9.16 -17.61 -2.43
N MET A 65 -8.72 -18.27 -1.36
CA MET A 65 -8.16 -19.62 -1.44
C MET A 65 -9.22 -20.67 -1.80
N LEU A 66 -10.41 -20.59 -1.20
CA LEU A 66 -11.51 -21.51 -1.49
C LEU A 66 -12.11 -21.30 -2.89
N GLU A 67 -12.05 -20.09 -3.44
CA GLU A 67 -12.43 -19.82 -4.83
C GLU A 67 -11.45 -20.43 -5.84
N GLN A 68 -10.16 -20.51 -5.48
CA GLN A 68 -9.13 -21.16 -6.29
C GLN A 68 -9.19 -22.68 -6.20
N ASP A 69 -9.44 -23.20 -5.00
CA ASP A 69 -9.60 -24.63 -4.72
C ASP A 69 -10.68 -24.82 -3.63
N PRO A 70 -11.93 -25.17 -4.02
CA PRO A 70 -13.01 -25.41 -3.07
C PRO A 70 -12.76 -26.56 -2.10
N SER A 71 -11.78 -27.42 -2.38
CA SER A 71 -11.34 -28.50 -1.49
C SER A 71 -10.17 -28.11 -0.58
N ALA A 72 -9.70 -26.86 -0.66
CA ALA A 72 -8.58 -26.38 0.14
C ALA A 72 -8.86 -26.55 1.64
N LYS A 73 -7.96 -27.29 2.29
CA LYS A 73 -8.05 -27.69 3.68
C LYS A 73 -6.65 -27.77 4.26
N GLY A 74 -6.47 -27.24 5.46
CA GLY A 74 -5.17 -27.23 6.10
C GLY A 74 -4.89 -25.99 6.93
N LEU A 75 -3.61 -25.70 7.11
CA LEU A 75 -3.14 -24.63 7.98
C LEU A 75 -2.25 -23.67 7.18
N ILE A 76 -2.61 -22.40 7.18
CA ILE A 76 -1.72 -21.31 6.77
C ILE A 76 -0.79 -21.00 7.95
N LEU A 77 0.50 -20.84 7.68
CA LEU A 77 1.50 -20.42 8.68
C LEU A 77 2.33 -19.26 8.14
N LEU A 78 2.36 -18.16 8.90
CA LEU A 78 3.21 -17.00 8.66
C LEU A 78 4.14 -16.76 9.84
N GLU A 79 5.30 -16.22 9.52
CA GLU A 79 6.28 -15.71 10.48
C GLU A 79 6.28 -14.19 10.37
N GLY A 80 6.14 -13.51 11.50
CA GLY A 80 6.19 -12.06 11.58
C GLY A 80 7.62 -11.53 11.40
N GLY A 81 7.73 -10.22 11.25
CA GLY A 81 8.99 -9.50 11.22
C GLY A 81 9.76 -9.69 12.53
N LYS A 82 11.09 -9.75 12.39
CA LYS A 82 12.03 -9.92 13.51
C LYS A 82 12.61 -8.57 13.92
N GLN A 83 12.83 -8.37 15.21
CA GLN A 83 13.64 -7.24 15.66
C GLN A 83 15.07 -7.43 15.13
N GLN A 84 15.59 -6.42 14.44
CA GLN A 84 16.94 -6.45 13.90
C GLN A 84 17.86 -5.54 14.73
N THR A 85 19.16 -5.81 14.64
CA THR A 85 20.20 -4.91 15.11
C THR A 85 20.95 -4.31 13.93
N ARG A 86 21.55 -3.14 14.14
CA ARG A 86 22.46 -2.55 13.17
C ARG A 86 23.76 -3.36 13.16
N TYR A 87 23.89 -4.24 12.16
CA TYR A 87 25.06 -5.11 11.97
C TYR A 87 25.41 -5.90 13.23
N ASP A 88 26.62 -5.74 13.76
CA ASP A 88 27.16 -6.43 14.94
C ASP A 88 26.98 -5.63 16.26
N THR A 89 26.18 -4.56 16.23
CA THR A 89 25.90 -3.72 17.41
C THR A 89 24.64 -4.18 18.16
N ASP A 90 24.41 -3.59 19.33
CA ASP A 90 23.18 -3.72 20.13
C ASP A 90 22.14 -2.63 19.80
N HIS A 91 22.39 -1.81 18.77
CA HIS A 91 21.44 -0.78 18.36
C HIS A 91 20.29 -1.39 17.56
N GLU A 92 19.09 -1.34 18.13
CA GLU A 92 17.84 -1.76 17.51
C GLU A 92 17.16 -0.59 16.77
N PRO A 93 17.04 -0.65 15.42
CA PRO A 93 16.16 0.27 14.71
C PRO A 93 14.71 0.09 15.14
N VAL A 94 13.90 1.12 14.92
CA VAL A 94 12.45 1.03 15.20
C VAL A 94 11.85 -0.09 14.36
N PHE A 95 11.14 -1.00 15.03
CA PHE A 95 10.47 -2.12 14.38
C PHE A 95 9.29 -1.66 13.52
N ARG A 96 9.20 -2.23 12.31
CA ARG A 96 8.04 -2.18 11.43
C ARG A 96 7.73 -3.61 10.99
N GLN A 97 6.48 -4.02 11.16
CA GLN A 97 6.02 -5.39 10.90
C GLN A 97 6.13 -5.77 9.41
N GLU A 98 6.26 -7.07 9.13
CA GLU A 98 6.15 -7.62 7.77
C GLU A 98 4.73 -7.43 7.22
N SER A 99 4.61 -7.01 5.96
CA SER A 99 3.35 -6.49 5.38
C SER A 99 2.24 -7.52 5.27
N TYR A 100 2.55 -8.77 4.90
CA TYR A 100 1.55 -9.84 4.82
C TYR A 100 1.07 -10.31 6.20
N PHE A 101 1.98 -10.38 7.16
CA PHE A 101 1.66 -10.67 8.55
C PHE A 101 0.79 -9.55 9.16
N HIS A 102 1.17 -8.29 8.92
CA HIS A 102 0.37 -7.14 9.33
C HIS A 102 -1.04 -7.20 8.73
N TYR A 103 -1.16 -7.49 7.43
CA TYR A 103 -2.45 -7.58 6.73
C TYR A 103 -3.44 -8.55 7.39
N LEU A 104 -2.94 -9.66 7.93
CA LEU A 104 -3.78 -10.70 8.55
C LEU A 104 -4.00 -10.50 10.05
N PHE A 105 -3.05 -9.92 10.78
CA PHE A 105 -3.10 -9.90 12.26
C PHE A 105 -3.09 -8.50 12.89
N GLY A 106 -2.67 -7.46 12.17
CA GLY A 106 -2.56 -6.11 12.72
C GLY A 106 -1.59 -5.97 13.91
N ALA A 107 -0.78 -6.99 14.17
CA ALA A 107 0.16 -7.09 15.29
C ALA A 107 1.45 -6.29 15.04
N SER A 108 1.32 -4.99 14.74
CA SER A 108 2.44 -4.11 14.36
C SER A 108 3.46 -3.87 15.47
N GLN A 109 3.06 -4.06 16.73
CA GLN A 109 3.86 -3.81 17.92
C GLN A 109 4.56 -5.06 18.48
N TYR A 110 4.32 -6.23 17.88
CA TYR A 110 4.89 -7.49 18.32
C TYR A 110 5.84 -8.04 17.26
N SER A 111 7.14 -8.03 17.55
CA SER A 111 8.15 -8.68 16.72
C SER A 111 8.26 -10.17 17.04
N ASP A 112 8.92 -10.94 16.18
CA ASP A 112 9.31 -12.33 16.42
C ASP A 112 8.10 -13.24 16.70
N CYS A 113 6.96 -12.90 16.09
CA CYS A 113 5.70 -13.62 16.22
C CYS A 113 5.52 -14.67 15.13
N PHE A 114 4.59 -15.60 15.36
CA PHE A 114 4.03 -16.46 14.32
C PHE A 114 2.51 -16.32 14.30
N GLY A 115 1.89 -16.67 13.18
CA GLY A 115 0.45 -16.59 13.03
C GLY A 115 -0.06 -17.71 12.15
N THR A 116 -1.20 -18.29 12.52
CA THR A 116 -1.85 -19.32 11.73
C THR A 116 -3.29 -18.96 11.41
N LEU A 117 -3.76 -19.46 10.26
CA LEU A 117 -5.17 -19.48 9.89
C LEU A 117 -5.54 -20.90 9.43
N SER A 118 -6.59 -21.48 9.98
CA SER A 118 -7.13 -22.76 9.50
C SER A 118 -8.03 -22.58 8.27
N LEU A 119 -8.03 -23.58 7.39
CA LEU A 119 -8.96 -23.69 6.27
C LEU A 119 -9.87 -24.90 6.47
N PRO A 120 -11.18 -24.78 6.20
CA PRO A 120 -11.86 -23.66 5.53
C PRO A 120 -12.48 -22.59 6.47
N ASP A 121 -12.37 -22.76 7.79
CA ASP A 121 -13.10 -22.01 8.83
C ASP A 121 -12.49 -20.66 9.21
N GLY A 122 -11.23 -20.41 8.83
CA GLY A 122 -10.53 -19.15 9.03
C GLY A 122 -10.19 -18.85 10.49
N GLU A 123 -10.06 -19.86 11.35
CA GLU A 123 -9.70 -19.67 12.75
C GLU A 123 -8.27 -19.13 12.85
N ALA A 124 -8.12 -17.97 13.48
CA ALA A 124 -6.84 -17.29 13.60
C ALA A 124 -6.19 -17.56 14.97
N THR A 125 -4.90 -17.89 14.96
CA THR A 125 -4.09 -18.01 16.18
C THR A 125 -2.81 -17.19 16.04
N LEU A 126 -2.48 -16.41 17.06
CA LEU A 126 -1.24 -15.64 17.13
C LEU A 126 -0.31 -16.22 18.19
N PHE A 127 0.98 -16.27 17.89
CA PHE A 127 2.02 -16.68 18.80
C PHE A 127 2.94 -15.49 19.06
N VAL A 128 3.01 -15.04 20.30
CA VAL A 128 3.84 -13.89 20.72
C VAL A 128 4.94 -14.36 21.66
N PRO A 129 6.16 -13.78 21.59
CA PRO A 129 7.24 -14.17 22.49
C PRO A 129 6.95 -13.71 23.93
N THR A 130 7.31 -14.56 24.90
CA THR A 130 7.48 -14.13 26.29
C THR A 130 8.95 -13.96 26.62
N TYR A 131 9.21 -13.12 27.61
CA TYR A 131 10.56 -12.75 27.99
C TYR A 131 10.85 -13.09 29.45
N GLY A 132 12.12 -13.41 29.70
CA GLY A 132 12.64 -13.59 31.06
C GLY A 132 12.77 -12.26 31.81
N VAL A 133 13.13 -12.36 33.10
CA VAL A 133 13.22 -11.20 34.02
C VAL A 133 14.18 -10.10 33.54
N ASP A 134 15.26 -10.46 32.83
CA ASP A 134 16.26 -9.50 32.37
C ASP A 134 15.69 -8.55 31.31
N VAL A 135 15.03 -9.10 30.29
CA VAL A 135 14.33 -8.30 29.28
C VAL A 135 13.17 -7.54 29.92
N ALA A 136 12.44 -8.16 30.84
CA ALA A 136 11.34 -7.49 31.54
C ALA A 136 11.79 -6.25 32.33
N THR A 137 13.02 -6.27 32.85
CA THR A 137 13.62 -5.15 33.59
C THR A 137 13.97 -3.97 32.67
N VAL A 138 14.34 -4.23 31.42
CA VAL A 138 14.80 -3.20 30.47
C VAL A 138 13.67 -2.72 29.55
N CYS A 139 12.90 -3.65 28.99
CA CYS A 139 11.92 -3.40 27.94
C CYS A 139 10.47 -3.43 28.45
N GLY A 140 10.24 -3.82 29.71
CA GLY A 140 8.92 -4.00 30.29
C GLY A 140 8.43 -5.46 30.24
N ALA A 141 7.38 -5.75 31.00
CA ALA A 141 6.87 -7.11 31.17
C ALA A 141 6.46 -7.77 29.85
N SER A 142 6.55 -9.11 29.83
CA SER A 142 6.00 -9.92 28.73
C SER A 142 4.55 -9.55 28.44
N PRO A 143 4.12 -9.62 27.16
CA PRO A 143 2.73 -9.41 26.81
C PRO A 143 1.81 -10.35 27.61
N ASP A 144 0.76 -9.80 28.21
CA ASP A 144 -0.33 -10.61 28.76
C ASP A 144 -1.21 -11.10 27.60
N PHE A 145 -1.32 -12.41 27.42
CA PHE A 145 -2.01 -13.00 26.27
C PHE A 145 -3.51 -12.67 26.26
N GLU A 146 -4.15 -12.52 27.43
CA GLU A 146 -5.56 -12.09 27.48
C GLU A 146 -5.70 -10.62 27.08
N PHE A 147 -4.73 -9.78 27.43
CA PHE A 147 -4.67 -8.41 26.93
C PHE A 147 -4.45 -8.38 25.41
N VAL A 148 -3.52 -9.18 24.87
CA VAL A 148 -3.24 -9.25 23.43
C VAL A 148 -4.48 -9.70 22.64
N LYS A 149 -5.22 -10.69 23.15
CA LYS A 149 -6.50 -11.13 22.56
C LYS A 149 -7.48 -9.98 22.44
N VAL A 150 -7.68 -9.24 23.55
CA VAL A 150 -8.59 -8.09 23.58
C VAL A 150 -8.07 -6.97 22.67
N GLU A 151 -6.78 -6.65 22.70
CA GLU A 151 -6.20 -5.57 21.91
C GLU A 151 -6.33 -5.81 20.41
N LEU A 152 -6.04 -7.03 19.95
CA LEU A 152 -6.03 -7.37 18.53
C LEU A 152 -7.36 -7.93 18.02
N GLY A 153 -8.33 -8.17 18.91
CA GLY A 153 -9.60 -8.82 18.56
C GLY A 153 -9.40 -10.26 18.09
N LEU A 154 -8.51 -11.01 18.76
CA LEU A 154 -8.21 -12.42 18.48
C LEU A 154 -8.74 -13.32 19.59
N GLU A 155 -9.13 -14.54 19.23
CA GLU A 155 -9.61 -15.54 20.19
C GLU A 155 -8.46 -16.38 20.76
N ASN A 156 -7.45 -16.67 19.94
CA ASN A 156 -6.34 -17.56 20.29
C ASN A 156 -5.00 -16.81 20.24
N VAL A 157 -4.35 -16.73 21.41
CA VAL A 157 -2.99 -16.19 21.57
C VAL A 157 -2.19 -17.14 22.46
N HIS A 158 -1.00 -17.52 22.02
CA HIS A 158 -0.09 -18.44 22.70
C HIS A 158 1.35 -17.92 22.70
N ASP A 159 2.22 -18.62 23.40
CA ASP A 159 3.66 -18.34 23.38
C ASP A 159 4.30 -18.86 22.08
N VAL A 160 5.26 -18.12 21.53
CA VAL A 160 6.05 -18.55 20.37
C VAL A 160 6.71 -19.92 20.54
N VAL A 161 7.05 -20.33 21.77
CA VAL A 161 7.62 -21.66 22.02
C VAL A 161 6.66 -22.80 21.68
N ASP A 162 5.36 -22.53 21.64
CA ASP A 162 4.32 -23.52 21.38
C ASP A 162 4.02 -23.73 19.89
N VAL A 163 4.57 -22.90 18.99
CA VAL A 163 4.22 -22.90 17.54
C VAL A 163 4.39 -24.29 16.92
N LYS A 164 5.49 -24.97 17.22
CA LYS A 164 5.80 -26.31 16.70
C LYS A 164 4.76 -27.34 17.15
N ALA A 165 4.50 -27.39 18.45
CA ALA A 165 3.54 -28.34 19.04
C ALA A 165 2.12 -28.06 18.55
N PHE A 166 1.76 -26.78 18.37
CA PHE A 166 0.48 -26.37 17.82
C PHE A 166 0.31 -26.87 16.38
N VAL A 167 1.25 -26.55 15.48
CA VAL A 167 1.17 -26.93 14.06
C VAL A 167 1.06 -28.45 13.91
N GLU A 168 1.82 -29.22 14.68
CA GLU A 168 1.74 -30.69 14.68
C GLU A 168 0.36 -31.22 15.10
N ARG A 169 -0.18 -30.70 16.20
CA ARG A 169 -1.49 -31.08 16.71
C ARG A 169 -2.60 -30.70 15.73
N GLU A 170 -2.50 -29.51 15.16
CA GLU A 170 -3.54 -28.93 14.31
C GLU A 170 -3.60 -29.58 12.94
N MET A 171 -2.46 -29.84 12.31
CA MET A 171 -2.40 -30.61 11.06
C MET A 171 -2.99 -32.01 11.24
N LYS A 172 -2.74 -32.66 12.40
CA LYS A 172 -3.33 -33.96 12.73
C LYS A 172 -4.85 -33.86 12.94
N ARG A 173 -5.31 -32.85 13.69
CA ARG A 173 -6.74 -32.60 13.94
C ARG A 173 -7.51 -32.45 12.62
N LEU A 174 -6.98 -31.62 11.72
CA LEU A 174 -7.60 -31.35 10.42
C LEU A 174 -7.73 -32.63 9.58
N ASP A 175 -6.70 -33.49 9.57
CA ASP A 175 -6.77 -34.80 8.91
C ASP A 175 -7.83 -35.73 9.55
N GLU A 176 -7.97 -35.73 10.88
CA GLU A 176 -8.90 -36.62 11.61
C GLU A 176 -10.38 -36.21 11.49
N THR A 177 -10.70 -34.91 11.38
CA THR A 177 -12.08 -34.41 11.22
C THR A 177 -12.81 -34.95 9.98
N GLU A 178 -12.10 -35.52 9.01
CA GLU A 178 -12.68 -36.15 7.80
C GLU A 178 -13.22 -37.57 8.05
N ILE A 179 -12.68 -38.25 9.07
CA ILE A 179 -13.02 -39.64 9.39
C ILE A 179 -14.35 -39.70 10.17
N GLU A 180 -14.65 -38.68 10.98
CA GLU A 180 -15.91 -38.60 11.73
C GLU A 180 -17.09 -38.13 10.86
N SER A 181 -16.88 -37.24 9.88
CA SER A 181 -17.95 -36.81 8.96
C SER A 181 -18.38 -37.88 7.95
N SER A 182 -17.55 -38.90 7.73
CA SER A 182 -17.85 -40.03 6.84
C SER A 182 -18.44 -41.25 7.57
N SER A 183 -18.55 -41.22 8.90
CA SER A 183 -19.03 -42.34 9.73
C SER A 183 -20.41 -42.11 10.37
N SER A 184 -21.11 -41.01 10.05
CA SER A 184 -22.47 -40.72 10.56
C SER A 184 -23.63 -41.26 9.70
N ASP A 185 -23.37 -41.91 8.56
CA ASP A 185 -24.40 -42.66 7.83
C ASP A 185 -24.49 -44.09 8.35
N GLY A 186 -25.40 -44.30 9.29
CA GLY A 186 -25.68 -45.59 9.88
C GLY A 186 -26.22 -46.61 8.87
N LEU A 187 -25.61 -47.80 8.92
CA LEU A 187 -26.20 -49.12 8.64
C LEU A 187 -26.78 -49.34 7.23
N ASN A 188 -25.93 -49.85 6.33
CA ASN A 188 -26.25 -51.08 5.61
C ASN A 188 -24.95 -51.76 5.12
N ASN A 189 -24.70 -52.96 5.65
CA ASN A 189 -23.72 -53.88 5.12
C ASN A 189 -24.17 -54.34 3.73
N GLU A 190 -23.39 -54.03 2.70
CA GLU A 190 -23.13 -54.96 1.59
C GLU A 190 -21.91 -54.49 0.78
N GLU A 191 -21.11 -55.47 0.37
CA GLU A 191 -19.81 -55.33 -0.26
C GLU A 191 -19.81 -54.38 -1.46
N LYS A 192 -19.18 -53.21 -1.32
CA LYS A 192 -18.66 -52.44 -2.46
C LYS A 192 -17.15 -52.29 -2.34
N LYS A 193 -16.43 -53.19 -3.00
CA LYS A 193 -15.09 -52.91 -3.54
C LYS A 193 -15.24 -51.87 -4.65
N GLY A 194 -15.17 -50.60 -4.29
CA GLY A 194 -15.03 -49.48 -5.22
C GLY A 194 -13.99 -48.54 -4.67
N GLY A 195 -12.96 -48.22 -5.46
CA GLY A 195 -11.93 -47.26 -5.08
C GLY A 195 -12.56 -45.92 -4.75
N GLY A 196 -12.61 -45.58 -3.47
CA GLY A 196 -12.84 -44.20 -3.04
C GLY A 196 -11.62 -43.38 -3.44
N GLU A 197 -11.85 -42.17 -3.95
CA GLU A 197 -10.78 -41.18 -4.07
C GLU A 197 -10.08 -41.05 -2.71
N PRO A 198 -8.73 -41.05 -2.68
CA PRO A 198 -8.01 -40.88 -1.43
C PRO A 198 -8.44 -39.55 -0.79
N ALA A 199 -8.80 -39.60 0.50
CA ALA A 199 -9.12 -38.41 1.30
C ALA A 199 -8.05 -37.34 1.07
N THR A 200 -8.49 -36.10 0.79
CA THR A 200 -7.59 -34.99 0.51
C THR A 200 -6.85 -34.60 1.78
N LYS A 201 -5.59 -35.04 1.89
CA LYS A 201 -4.73 -34.74 3.04
C LYS A 201 -4.59 -33.23 3.23
N SER A 202 -4.68 -32.78 4.47
CA SER A 202 -4.54 -31.37 4.83
C SER A 202 -3.16 -30.84 4.44
N LYS A 203 -3.11 -29.62 3.92
CA LYS A 203 -1.88 -28.97 3.48
C LYS A 203 -1.35 -27.96 4.49
N LEU A 204 -0.03 -27.77 4.51
CA LEU A 204 0.61 -26.64 5.20
C LEU A 204 0.93 -25.56 4.16
N TYR A 205 0.21 -24.45 4.20
CA TYR A 205 0.35 -23.34 3.26
C TYR A 205 1.34 -22.32 3.81
N LEU A 206 2.44 -22.09 3.08
CA LEU A 206 3.47 -21.12 3.45
C LEU A 206 3.54 -19.98 2.45
N LEU A 207 3.98 -18.82 2.92
CA LEU A 207 4.08 -17.62 2.09
C LEU A 207 5.39 -17.63 1.29
N LYS A 208 5.31 -17.96 0.00
CA LYS A 208 6.43 -17.86 -0.93
C LYS A 208 5.98 -17.27 -2.27
N GLY A 209 6.61 -16.19 -2.69
CA GLY A 209 6.33 -15.65 -4.02
C GLY A 209 7.16 -14.42 -4.35
N LEU A 210 7.32 -14.16 -5.63
CA LEU A 210 8.16 -13.10 -6.15
C LEU A 210 7.44 -11.75 -6.05
N ASN A 211 7.99 -10.81 -5.30
CA ASN A 211 7.59 -9.41 -5.39
C ASN A 211 8.12 -8.83 -6.72
N THR A 212 7.22 -8.31 -7.55
CA THR A 212 7.49 -7.96 -8.95
C THR A 212 8.23 -6.64 -9.15
N ASP A 213 8.47 -5.89 -8.08
CA ASP A 213 9.20 -4.62 -8.11
C ASP A 213 10.62 -4.77 -7.57
N SER A 214 10.79 -5.50 -6.48
CA SER A 214 12.11 -5.76 -5.87
C SER A 214 12.85 -6.96 -6.49
N GLY A 215 12.11 -7.92 -7.06
CA GLY A 215 12.67 -9.20 -7.48
C GLY A 215 12.98 -10.16 -6.32
N ASN A 216 12.60 -9.81 -5.08
CA ASN A 216 12.80 -10.64 -3.90
C ASN A 216 11.62 -11.60 -3.69
N PHE A 217 11.90 -12.76 -3.11
CA PHE A 217 10.86 -13.69 -2.68
C PHE A 217 10.40 -13.39 -1.25
N ALA A 218 9.09 -13.46 -1.01
CA ALA A 218 8.55 -13.56 0.35
C ALA A 218 9.15 -14.78 1.05
N THR A 219 9.61 -14.58 2.29
CA THR A 219 10.30 -15.62 3.05
C THR A 219 9.27 -16.53 3.74
N PRO A 220 9.24 -17.83 3.46
CA PRO A 220 8.33 -18.75 4.12
C PRO A 220 8.63 -18.86 5.60
N ALA A 221 7.59 -19.01 6.42
CA ALA A 221 7.74 -19.27 7.84
C ALA A 221 8.60 -20.52 8.09
N SER A 222 9.43 -20.48 9.12
CA SER A 222 10.32 -21.60 9.47
C SER A 222 10.42 -21.81 10.98
N PHE A 223 10.49 -23.08 11.39
CA PHE A 223 10.84 -23.49 12.75
C PHE A 223 11.55 -24.85 12.72
N GLU A 224 12.21 -25.20 13.82
CA GLU A 224 12.94 -26.47 13.93
C GLU A 224 12.02 -27.69 13.75
N GLY A 225 12.25 -28.44 12.67
CA GLY A 225 11.50 -29.65 12.35
C GLY A 225 10.29 -29.45 11.43
N ILE A 226 10.15 -28.27 10.82
CA ILE A 226 9.09 -28.00 9.81
C ILE A 226 9.21 -28.91 8.57
N ASP A 227 10.39 -29.43 8.26
CA ASP A 227 10.66 -30.28 7.08
C ASP A 227 9.82 -31.56 7.01
N LYS A 228 9.28 -32.05 8.13
CA LYS A 228 8.36 -33.20 8.13
C LYS A 228 7.05 -32.95 7.38
N PHE A 229 6.70 -31.69 7.17
CA PHE A 229 5.52 -31.28 6.41
C PHE A 229 5.81 -31.10 4.91
N ARG A 230 7.04 -31.39 4.46
CA ARG A 230 7.45 -31.17 3.06
C ARG A 230 6.51 -31.79 2.03
N ASP A 231 6.00 -32.99 2.29
CA ASP A 231 5.13 -33.71 1.35
C ASP A 231 3.68 -33.17 1.29
N VAL A 232 3.32 -32.30 2.24
CA VAL A 232 1.99 -31.66 2.31
C VAL A 232 2.07 -30.13 2.20
N ARG A 233 3.26 -29.62 1.89
CA ARG A 233 3.53 -28.19 1.82
C ARG A 233 3.02 -27.62 0.50
N ASP A 234 2.35 -26.47 0.57
CA ASP A 234 1.98 -25.63 -0.56
C ASP A 234 2.62 -24.25 -0.38
N ASP A 235 3.41 -23.84 -1.37
CA ASP A 235 4.16 -22.58 -1.34
C ASP A 235 3.56 -21.49 -2.22
N GLU A 236 2.56 -21.80 -3.03
CA GLU A 236 2.13 -20.93 -4.14
C GLU A 236 0.76 -20.31 -3.90
N SER A 237 -0.17 -21.11 -3.38
CA SER A 237 -1.60 -20.76 -3.28
C SER A 237 -1.83 -19.59 -2.33
N LEU A 238 -1.11 -19.57 -1.19
CA LEU A 238 -1.23 -18.49 -0.21
C LEU A 238 -0.78 -17.16 -0.80
N PHE A 239 0.42 -17.11 -1.40
CA PHE A 239 0.97 -15.87 -1.96
C PHE A 239 0.05 -15.26 -3.01
N ARG A 240 -0.51 -16.08 -3.91
CA ARG A 240 -1.47 -15.62 -4.92
C ARG A 240 -2.71 -15.01 -4.29
N SER A 241 -3.30 -15.71 -3.32
CA SER A 241 -4.57 -15.33 -2.68
C SER A 241 -4.44 -14.07 -1.83
N ILE A 242 -3.38 -13.99 -1.02
CA ILE A 242 -3.15 -12.83 -0.16
C ILE A 242 -2.71 -11.60 -0.94
N SER A 243 -1.91 -11.76 -2.01
CA SER A 243 -1.54 -10.64 -2.88
C SER A 243 -2.75 -10.06 -3.59
N GLU A 244 -3.63 -10.91 -4.16
CA GLU A 244 -4.84 -10.43 -4.82
C GLU A 244 -5.83 -9.81 -3.81
N SER A 245 -5.92 -10.35 -2.59
CA SER A 245 -6.76 -9.76 -1.52
C SER A 245 -6.29 -8.35 -1.11
N ARG A 246 -4.98 -8.08 -1.12
CA ARG A 246 -4.38 -6.77 -0.84
C ARG A 246 -4.59 -5.74 -1.96
N VAL A 247 -4.76 -6.16 -3.20
CA VAL A 247 -5.04 -5.25 -4.33
C VAL A 247 -6.35 -4.48 -4.10
N PHE A 248 -7.37 -5.15 -3.54
CA PHE A 248 -8.70 -4.59 -3.33
C PHE A 248 -8.91 -4.16 -1.87
N LYS A 249 -8.97 -2.86 -1.60
CA LYS A 249 -9.09 -2.34 -0.24
C LYS A 249 -10.52 -2.43 0.26
N SER A 250 -10.70 -2.92 1.49
CA SER A 250 -11.98 -2.81 2.21
C SER A 250 -12.26 -1.35 2.60
N SER A 251 -13.51 -1.04 2.98
CA SER A 251 -13.88 0.31 3.42
C SER A 251 -13.03 0.80 4.60
N ALA A 252 -12.76 -0.07 5.58
CA ALA A 252 -11.93 0.25 6.73
C ALA A 252 -10.47 0.54 6.33
N GLU A 253 -9.92 -0.17 5.34
CA GLU A 253 -8.58 0.10 4.81
C GLU A 253 -8.53 1.48 4.12
N ILE A 254 -9.55 1.79 3.32
CA ILE A 254 -9.68 3.11 2.69
C ILE A 254 -9.74 4.23 3.73
N ASP A 255 -10.42 4.05 4.87
CA ASP A 255 -10.48 5.07 5.91
C ASP A 255 -9.12 5.36 6.56
N ILE A 256 -8.28 4.34 6.75
CA ILE A 256 -6.89 4.54 7.20
C ILE A 256 -6.10 5.29 6.13
N MET A 257 -6.26 4.92 4.85
CA MET A 257 -5.55 5.58 3.74
C MET A 257 -6.00 7.04 3.54
N ARG A 258 -7.27 7.36 3.78
CA ARG A 258 -7.76 8.75 3.86
C ARG A 258 -7.06 9.52 4.97
N TYR A 259 -6.85 8.89 6.12
CA TYR A 259 -6.15 9.50 7.24
C TYR A 259 -4.67 9.75 6.93
N THR A 260 -3.95 8.78 6.38
CA THR A 260 -2.52 8.95 6.01
C THR A 260 -2.37 10.03 4.95
N ASN A 261 -3.25 10.04 3.94
CA ASN A 261 -3.30 11.10 2.93
C ASN A 261 -3.59 12.47 3.52
N TRP A 262 -4.56 12.59 4.42
CA TRP A 262 -4.89 13.85 5.07
C TRP A 262 -3.72 14.39 5.88
N VAL A 263 -3.10 13.55 6.73
CA VAL A 263 -1.93 13.94 7.54
C VAL A 263 -0.76 14.38 6.66
N SER A 264 -0.45 13.61 5.62
CA SER A 264 0.63 13.92 4.67
C SER A 264 0.34 15.17 3.84
N SER A 265 -0.92 15.38 3.44
CA SER A 265 -1.34 16.58 2.71
C SER A 265 -1.17 17.84 3.57
N MET A 266 -1.57 17.79 4.84
CA MET A 266 -1.37 18.91 5.77
C MET A 266 0.12 19.15 6.04
N ALA A 267 0.94 18.09 6.12
CA ALA A 267 2.38 18.24 6.24
C ALA A 267 3.02 18.90 5.02
N HIS A 268 2.60 18.55 3.79
CA HIS A 268 3.02 19.23 2.57
C HIS A 268 2.65 20.72 2.57
N VAL A 269 1.45 21.07 3.03
CA VAL A 269 0.99 22.46 3.19
C VAL A 269 1.89 23.24 4.16
N GLU A 270 2.24 22.66 5.31
CA GLU A 270 3.17 23.29 6.26
C GLU A 270 4.57 23.46 5.67
N VAL A 271 5.03 22.49 4.87
CA VAL A 271 6.31 22.58 4.16
C VAL A 271 6.29 23.69 3.11
N MET A 272 5.23 23.82 2.31
CA MET A 272 5.07 24.91 1.34
C MET A 272 5.11 26.29 2.02
N ARG A 273 4.45 26.43 3.17
CA ARG A 273 4.45 27.67 3.97
C ARG A 273 5.84 28.04 4.49
N ALA A 274 6.66 27.05 4.81
CA ALA A 274 7.98 27.28 5.41
C ALA A 274 9.07 27.50 4.35
N ALA A 275 8.95 26.88 3.18
CA ALA A 275 9.98 26.84 2.16
C ALA A 275 10.35 28.25 1.65
N LYS A 276 11.65 28.54 1.62
CA LYS A 276 12.20 29.81 1.13
C LYS A 276 13.68 29.66 0.76
N PRO A 277 14.24 30.57 -0.06
CA PRO A 277 15.67 30.59 -0.31
C PRO A 277 16.50 30.68 0.98
N GLY A 278 17.65 30.00 0.99
CA GLY A 278 18.57 29.94 2.12
C GLY A 278 18.34 28.78 3.09
N MET A 279 17.29 27.98 2.89
CA MET A 279 17.09 26.71 3.62
C MET A 279 17.83 25.55 2.95
N MET A 280 17.94 24.43 3.64
CA MET A 280 18.42 23.17 3.08
C MET A 280 17.25 22.21 2.84
N GLU A 281 17.36 21.35 1.82
CA GLU A 281 16.34 20.33 1.52
C GLU A 281 15.97 19.49 2.76
N TYR A 282 16.94 19.02 3.56
CA TYR A 282 16.69 18.24 4.77
C TYR A 282 15.89 19.00 5.84
N GLN A 283 15.85 20.33 5.81
CA GLN A 283 15.03 21.10 6.75
C GLN A 283 13.55 20.98 6.39
N LEU A 284 13.22 20.85 5.10
CA LEU A 284 11.85 20.58 4.65
C LEU A 284 11.45 19.14 4.95
N GLU A 285 12.35 18.18 4.72
CA GLU A 285 12.18 16.78 5.15
C GLU A 285 11.88 16.70 6.66
N SER A 286 12.69 17.38 7.48
CA SER A 286 12.50 17.38 8.93
C SER A 286 11.17 18.00 9.36
N LEU A 287 10.70 19.05 8.68
CA LEU A 287 9.42 19.68 8.98
C LEU A 287 8.25 18.77 8.64
N PHE A 288 8.32 18.09 7.49
CA PHE A 288 7.34 17.09 7.11
C PHE A 288 7.23 15.99 8.17
N GLN A 289 8.36 15.34 8.50
CA GLN A 289 8.41 14.27 9.50
C GLN A 289 7.92 14.73 10.88
N HIS A 290 8.28 15.96 11.26
CA HIS A 290 7.79 16.57 12.50
C HIS A 290 6.27 16.68 12.51
N HIS A 291 5.67 17.23 11.44
CA HIS A 291 4.23 17.42 11.36
C HIS A 291 3.48 16.09 11.39
N THR A 292 3.89 15.14 10.56
CA THR A 292 3.19 13.84 10.43
C THR A 292 3.25 13.03 11.71
N TYR A 293 4.38 13.07 12.44
CA TYR A 293 4.47 12.36 13.70
C TYR A 293 3.72 13.11 14.84
N THR A 294 3.93 14.42 14.96
CA THR A 294 3.35 15.22 16.06
C THR A 294 1.83 15.27 16.01
N HIS A 295 1.26 15.45 14.82
CA HIS A 295 -0.18 15.63 14.64
C HIS A 295 -0.89 14.37 14.16
N GLY A 296 -0.18 13.51 13.43
CA GLY A 296 -0.74 12.28 12.85
C GLY A 296 -0.44 11.01 13.64
N GLY A 297 0.52 11.03 14.57
CA GLY A 297 1.01 9.81 15.21
C GLY A 297 1.74 8.87 14.24
N CYS A 298 2.14 9.36 13.07
CA CYS A 298 2.87 8.59 12.06
C CYS A 298 4.35 8.50 12.41
N ARG A 299 4.73 7.47 13.17
CA ARG A 299 6.12 7.26 13.60
C ARG A 299 7.05 6.90 12.43
N HIS A 300 6.51 6.25 11.40
CA HIS A 300 7.25 5.84 10.21
C HIS A 300 6.84 6.69 9.00
N MET A 301 7.80 6.83 8.08
CA MET A 301 7.55 7.28 6.72
C MET A 301 7.36 6.05 5.83
N SER A 302 6.51 6.14 4.82
CA SER A 302 6.27 5.06 3.86
C SER A 302 7.54 4.71 3.06
N TYR A 303 8.40 5.70 2.84
CA TYR A 303 9.69 5.60 2.14
C TYR A 303 10.60 6.76 2.58
N THR A 304 11.88 6.73 2.18
CA THR A 304 12.80 7.84 2.41
C THR A 304 12.32 9.09 1.70
N CYS A 305 12.14 10.19 2.42
CA CYS A 305 11.69 11.46 1.85
C CYS A 305 12.58 11.93 0.70
N ILE A 306 11.96 12.34 -0.40
CA ILE A 306 12.63 12.90 -1.56
C ILE A 306 12.37 14.40 -1.56
N CYS A 307 13.34 15.19 -1.07
CA CYS A 307 13.26 16.65 -1.06
C CYS A 307 14.21 17.20 -2.12
N ALA A 308 13.76 17.27 -3.38
CA ALA A 308 14.63 17.59 -4.50
C ALA A 308 14.34 19.00 -5.05
N CYS A 309 15.31 19.91 -4.95
CA CYS A 309 15.18 21.28 -5.45
C CYS A 309 16.09 21.55 -6.67
N GLY A 310 15.55 22.25 -7.67
CA GLY A 310 16.27 22.59 -8.91
C GLY A 310 16.86 21.34 -9.58
N PRO A 311 18.17 21.32 -9.92
CA PRO A 311 18.78 20.17 -10.59
C PRO A 311 18.65 18.82 -9.84
N SER A 312 18.45 18.83 -8.51
CA SER A 312 18.22 17.58 -7.75
C SER A 312 16.96 16.85 -8.23
N ALA A 313 15.94 17.59 -8.71
CA ALA A 313 14.65 17.03 -9.15
C ALA A 313 14.75 16.18 -10.43
N ASN A 314 15.91 16.14 -11.09
CA ASN A 314 16.20 15.18 -12.17
C ASN A 314 16.54 13.77 -11.68
N ILE A 315 16.68 13.56 -10.37
CA ILE A 315 16.99 12.26 -9.77
C ILE A 315 15.70 11.74 -9.13
N LEU A 316 15.04 10.79 -9.80
CA LEU A 316 13.69 10.35 -9.45
C LEU A 316 13.55 9.90 -7.98
N HIS A 317 14.50 9.10 -7.49
CA HIS A 317 14.59 8.67 -6.09
C HIS A 317 15.78 9.35 -5.39
N TYR A 318 15.79 10.68 -5.38
CA TYR A 318 16.73 11.49 -4.57
C TYR A 318 16.52 11.23 -3.05
N GLY A 319 17.30 11.85 -2.16
CA GLY A 319 17.12 11.72 -0.70
C GLY A 319 17.75 10.49 -0.05
N HIS A 320 18.11 9.45 -0.81
CA HIS A 320 18.86 8.31 -0.28
C HIS A 320 20.27 8.71 0.23
N ALA A 321 20.95 7.83 0.96
CA ALA A 321 22.24 8.13 1.63
C ALA A 321 23.34 8.71 0.70
N GLY A 322 23.34 8.39 -0.59
CA GLY A 322 24.31 8.94 -1.56
C GLY A 322 23.97 10.36 -2.05
N ARG A 323 22.75 10.82 -1.78
CA ARG A 323 22.16 12.11 -2.18
C ARG A 323 21.17 12.58 -1.09
N PRO A 324 21.66 12.89 0.12
CA PRO A 324 20.85 12.87 1.34
C PRO A 324 20.13 14.20 1.63
N ASN A 325 19.37 14.72 0.66
CA ASN A 325 18.60 15.97 0.83
C ASN A 325 19.45 17.15 1.33
N SER A 326 20.58 17.42 0.68
CA SER A 326 21.61 18.33 1.21
C SER A 326 21.95 19.52 0.31
N ARG A 327 21.11 19.86 -0.67
CA ARG A 327 21.26 21.09 -1.46
C ARG A 327 20.66 22.29 -0.72
N LEU A 328 21.29 23.45 -0.95
CA LEU A 328 20.79 24.76 -0.55
C LEU A 328 19.66 25.18 -1.50
N LEU A 329 18.54 25.61 -0.94
CA LEU A 329 17.42 26.20 -1.67
C LEU A 329 17.83 27.59 -2.15
N GLU A 330 17.85 27.80 -3.47
CA GLU A 330 18.18 29.08 -4.09
C GLU A 330 16.94 29.70 -4.73
N ASP A 331 16.98 31.02 -4.89
CA ASP A 331 15.95 31.76 -5.61
C ASP A 331 15.85 31.27 -7.07
N GLY A 332 14.63 31.20 -7.60
CA GLY A 332 14.38 30.70 -8.96
C GLY A 332 14.43 29.17 -9.13
N MET A 333 14.72 28.39 -8.08
CA MET A 333 14.57 26.93 -8.13
C MET A 333 13.11 26.50 -8.02
N ILE A 334 12.76 25.38 -8.66
CA ILE A 334 11.51 24.68 -8.39
C ILE A 334 11.78 23.49 -7.46
N ALA A 335 10.88 23.29 -6.51
CA ALA A 335 10.89 22.17 -5.60
C ALA A 335 10.12 21.00 -6.21
N LEU A 336 10.55 19.78 -5.94
CA LEU A 336 9.83 18.53 -6.13
C LEU A 336 10.00 17.74 -4.83
N LEU A 337 8.94 17.73 -4.03
CA LEU A 337 8.92 17.13 -2.71
C LEU A 337 7.97 15.95 -2.72
N ASP A 338 8.54 14.77 -2.66
CA ASP A 338 7.86 13.49 -2.69
C ASP A 338 8.05 12.83 -1.31
N MET A 339 6.98 12.88 -0.51
CA MET A 339 6.97 12.45 0.89
C MET A 339 5.59 11.96 1.32
N GLY A 340 5.56 10.81 1.99
CA GLY A 340 4.33 10.20 2.48
C GLY A 340 4.52 9.46 3.82
N ALA A 341 3.58 9.68 4.73
CA ALA A 341 3.57 9.08 6.06
C ALA A 341 2.92 7.70 6.08
N GLU A 342 3.34 6.88 7.04
CA GLU A 342 2.75 5.56 7.31
C GLU A 342 2.02 5.57 8.68
N TYR A 343 0.76 5.13 8.72
CA TYR A 343 0.00 4.94 9.96
C TYR A 343 -0.57 3.53 10.03
N LYS A 344 -0.29 2.82 11.13
CA LYS A 344 -0.63 1.40 11.30
C LYS A 344 -0.23 0.57 10.07
N CYS A 345 0.96 0.81 9.54
CA CYS A 345 1.49 0.17 8.33
C CYS A 345 0.77 0.49 7.01
N TYR A 346 -0.23 1.38 6.96
CA TYR A 346 -0.80 1.84 5.70
C TYR A 346 -0.06 3.10 5.24
N ALA A 347 0.32 3.11 3.97
CA ALA A 347 1.09 4.17 3.35
C ALA A 347 0.21 5.32 2.84
N SER A 348 0.85 6.45 2.63
CA SER A 348 0.47 7.47 1.65
C SER A 348 1.70 7.78 0.79
N ASP A 349 1.49 8.25 -0.43
CA ASP A 349 2.52 8.66 -1.39
C ASP A 349 2.07 9.91 -2.13
N ILE A 350 2.77 11.03 -1.89
CA ILE A 350 2.33 12.34 -2.35
C ILE A 350 3.55 13.15 -2.77
N THR A 351 3.51 13.61 -4.02
CA THR A 351 4.47 14.56 -4.57
C THR A 351 3.83 15.94 -4.78
N CYS A 352 4.53 16.97 -4.32
CA CYS A 352 4.21 18.37 -4.56
C CYS A 352 5.38 19.10 -5.21
N SER A 353 5.10 19.85 -6.28
CA SER A 353 6.05 20.78 -6.88
C SER A 353 5.60 22.23 -6.72
N PHE A 354 6.53 23.14 -6.43
CA PHE A 354 6.25 24.56 -6.20
C PHE A 354 7.53 25.41 -6.31
N PRO A 355 7.44 26.72 -6.61
CA PRO A 355 8.61 27.58 -6.77
C PRO A 355 9.18 27.97 -5.39
N ILE A 356 10.48 27.79 -5.18
CA ILE A 356 11.13 28.13 -3.89
C ILE A 356 11.04 29.63 -3.57
N SER A 357 11.00 30.48 -4.60
CA SER A 357 10.86 31.94 -4.46
C SER A 357 9.46 32.40 -4.05
N GLY A 358 8.46 31.52 -4.04
CA GLY A 358 7.05 31.88 -3.83
C GLY A 358 6.37 32.50 -5.05
N SER A 359 6.97 32.40 -6.24
CA SER A 359 6.34 32.80 -7.51
C SER A 359 6.89 31.97 -8.67
N PHE A 360 6.02 31.50 -9.57
CA PHE A 360 6.45 30.76 -10.76
C PHE A 360 7.07 31.70 -11.80
N THR A 361 8.18 31.30 -12.42
CA THR A 361 8.62 31.87 -13.70
C THR A 361 7.74 31.36 -14.85
N ASP A 362 7.80 31.99 -16.02
CA ASP A 362 7.03 31.54 -17.19
C ASP A 362 7.37 30.10 -17.61
N ASP A 363 8.66 29.73 -17.55
CA ASP A 363 9.11 28.37 -17.86
C ASP A 363 8.64 27.37 -16.78
N GLN A 364 8.77 27.71 -15.49
CA GLN A 364 8.27 26.86 -14.41
C GLN A 364 6.76 26.63 -14.51
N LYS A 365 6.01 27.71 -14.77
CA LYS A 365 4.57 27.69 -14.97
C LYS A 365 4.19 26.77 -16.14
N SER A 366 4.88 26.91 -17.27
CA SER A 366 4.58 26.11 -18.46
C SER A 366 4.74 24.61 -18.23
N ILE A 367 5.82 24.19 -17.55
CA ILE A 367 6.06 22.77 -17.23
C ILE A 367 5.08 22.29 -16.15
N TYR A 368 4.81 23.12 -15.15
CA TYR A 368 3.84 22.80 -14.10
C TYR A 368 2.44 22.55 -14.66
N GLU A 369 1.94 23.45 -15.50
CA GLU A 369 0.63 23.34 -16.12
C GLU A 369 0.54 22.13 -17.08
N ALA A 370 1.62 21.76 -17.76
CA ALA A 370 1.67 20.54 -18.58
C ALA A 370 1.48 19.28 -17.74
N VAL A 371 2.15 19.18 -16.59
CA VAL A 371 2.01 18.04 -15.67
C VAL A 371 0.64 18.04 -14.99
N LEU A 372 0.13 19.21 -14.58
CA LEU A 372 -1.22 19.33 -14.02
C LEU A 372 -2.30 18.91 -15.04
N ALA A 373 -2.16 19.31 -16.30
CA ALA A 373 -3.08 18.90 -17.37
C ALA A 373 -3.06 17.38 -17.56
N ALA A 374 -1.88 16.74 -17.53
CA ALA A 374 -1.76 15.29 -17.57
C ALA A 374 -2.47 14.62 -16.38
N GLN A 375 -2.27 15.14 -15.16
CA GLN A 375 -2.91 14.60 -13.95
C GLN A 375 -4.43 14.70 -14.04
N ILE A 376 -4.98 15.89 -14.35
CA ILE A 376 -6.42 16.13 -14.54
C ILE A 376 -6.99 15.19 -15.61
N LYS A 377 -6.30 15.05 -16.74
CA LYS A 377 -6.74 14.23 -17.85
C LYS A 377 -6.85 12.75 -17.46
N VAL A 378 -5.83 12.23 -16.78
CA VAL A 378 -5.87 10.86 -16.25
C VAL A 378 -7.01 10.70 -15.25
N MET A 379 -7.13 11.60 -14.27
CA MET A 379 -8.18 11.57 -13.24
C MET A 379 -9.60 11.55 -13.82
N ALA A 380 -9.83 12.28 -14.91
CA ALA A 380 -11.11 12.28 -15.61
C ALA A 380 -11.45 10.93 -16.25
N MET A 381 -10.45 10.15 -16.63
CA MET A 381 -10.61 8.86 -17.33
C MET A 381 -10.69 7.65 -16.38
N LEU A 382 -10.19 7.77 -15.15
CA LEU A 382 -10.18 6.68 -14.18
C LEU A 382 -11.60 6.18 -13.86
N LYS A 383 -11.80 4.88 -14.08
CA LYS A 383 -12.99 4.09 -13.73
C LYS A 383 -12.67 2.59 -13.94
N PRO A 384 -13.53 1.66 -13.50
CA PRO A 384 -13.35 0.24 -13.77
C PRO A 384 -13.28 -0.05 -15.29
N GLY A 385 -12.40 -0.98 -15.66
CA GLY A 385 -12.17 -1.46 -17.03
C GLY A 385 -11.13 -0.69 -17.85
N VAL A 386 -10.62 0.46 -17.38
CA VAL A 386 -9.59 1.21 -18.13
C VAL A 386 -8.22 0.56 -17.98
N SER A 387 -7.44 0.55 -19.06
CA SER A 387 -6.07 0.03 -19.09
C SER A 387 -5.11 1.03 -18.44
N TRP A 388 -4.32 0.60 -17.45
CA TRP A 388 -3.29 1.46 -16.84
C TRP A 388 -2.20 1.89 -17.84
N LEU A 389 -1.91 1.02 -18.82
CA LEU A 389 -0.99 1.35 -19.90
C LEU A 389 -1.52 2.49 -20.79
N ASP A 390 -2.83 2.51 -21.04
CA ASP A 390 -3.44 3.58 -21.84
C ASP A 390 -3.45 4.90 -21.07
N MET A 391 -3.63 4.86 -19.74
CA MET A 391 -3.50 6.05 -18.90
C MET A 391 -2.09 6.63 -18.96
N HIS A 392 -1.06 5.78 -18.92
CA HIS A 392 0.34 6.21 -19.04
C HIS A 392 0.61 6.95 -20.34
N ARG A 393 0.15 6.41 -21.48
CA ARG A 393 0.29 7.07 -22.78
C ARG A 393 -0.51 8.37 -22.87
N GLU A 394 -1.65 8.46 -22.20
CA GLU A 394 -2.42 9.69 -22.17
C GLU A 394 -1.72 10.79 -21.34
N ALA A 395 -1.06 10.42 -20.24
CA ALA A 395 -0.22 11.37 -19.50
C ALA A 395 0.95 11.86 -20.36
N GLU A 396 1.64 10.96 -21.08
CA GLU A 396 2.69 11.34 -22.03
C GLU A 396 2.17 12.29 -23.11
N ARG A 397 0.98 12.03 -23.67
CA ARG A 397 0.33 12.90 -24.66
C ARG A 397 0.19 14.32 -24.15
N GLU A 398 -0.36 14.52 -22.95
CA GLU A 398 -0.58 15.86 -22.39
C GLU A 398 0.73 16.57 -22.06
N ILE A 399 1.74 15.86 -21.56
CA ILE A 399 3.09 16.41 -21.34
C ILE A 399 3.70 16.88 -22.66
N LEU A 400 3.65 16.05 -23.71
CA LEU A 400 4.19 16.40 -25.03
C LEU A 400 3.46 17.62 -25.65
N LYS A 401 2.14 17.73 -25.49
CA LYS A 401 1.37 18.93 -25.90
C LYS A 401 1.87 20.19 -25.18
N GLY A 402 2.08 20.10 -23.85
CA GLY A 402 2.62 21.20 -23.06
C GLY A 402 4.02 21.63 -23.52
N LEU A 403 4.89 20.66 -23.83
CA LEU A 403 6.24 20.92 -24.32
C LEU A 403 6.27 21.52 -25.73
N ILE A 404 5.30 21.21 -26.59
CA ILE A 404 5.09 21.94 -27.85
C ILE A 404 4.65 23.39 -27.56
N GLY A 405 3.71 23.57 -26.63
CA GLY A 405 3.18 24.88 -26.25
C GLY A 405 4.24 25.86 -25.74
N CYS A 406 5.25 25.37 -25.00
CA CYS A 406 6.39 26.19 -24.56
C CYS A 406 7.58 26.19 -25.55
N GLY A 407 7.47 25.48 -26.68
CA GLY A 407 8.47 25.47 -27.74
C GLY A 407 9.71 24.62 -27.46
N VAL A 408 9.68 23.73 -26.47
CA VAL A 408 10.73 22.71 -26.27
C VAL A 408 10.67 21.64 -27.36
N LEU A 409 9.45 21.33 -27.82
CA LEU A 409 9.20 20.43 -28.93
C LEU A 409 8.64 21.17 -30.14
N ASP A 410 9.01 20.72 -31.34
CA ASP A 410 8.43 21.21 -32.59
C ASP A 410 7.18 20.41 -32.96
N GLY A 411 6.03 21.09 -33.00
CA GLY A 411 4.76 20.54 -33.45
C GLY A 411 4.62 20.44 -34.98
N GLY A 412 5.58 20.93 -35.76
CA GLY A 412 5.68 20.68 -37.21
C GLY A 412 4.58 21.28 -38.09
N GLY A 413 3.74 22.20 -37.59
CA GLY A 413 2.70 22.90 -38.35
C GLY A 413 1.57 22.04 -38.94
N LYS A 414 1.45 20.78 -38.50
CA LYS A 414 0.42 19.82 -38.92
C LYS A 414 -0.70 19.71 -37.87
N ASP A 415 -1.62 18.76 -38.06
CA ASP A 415 -2.57 18.33 -37.05
C ASP A 415 -1.83 17.90 -35.76
N LEU A 416 -2.21 18.48 -34.62
CA LEU A 416 -1.54 18.27 -33.34
C LEU A 416 -1.65 16.81 -32.89
N ASP A 417 -2.80 16.16 -33.07
CA ASP A 417 -3.01 14.80 -32.59
C ASP A 417 -2.14 13.81 -33.39
N GLU A 418 -2.07 13.97 -34.72
CA GLU A 418 -1.18 13.15 -35.55
C GLU A 418 0.29 13.30 -35.16
N VAL A 419 0.72 14.53 -34.87
CA VAL A 419 2.11 14.80 -34.48
C VAL A 419 2.43 14.14 -33.14
N ILE A 420 1.52 14.23 -32.16
CA ILE A 420 1.70 13.56 -30.86
C ILE A 420 1.75 12.04 -31.02
N GLU A 421 0.90 11.43 -31.84
CA GLU A 421 1.01 9.98 -32.13
C GLU A 421 2.40 9.61 -32.65
N THR A 422 2.95 10.40 -33.58
CA THR A 422 4.29 10.12 -34.11
C THR A 422 5.41 10.31 -33.07
N MET A 423 5.20 11.14 -32.05
CA MET A 423 6.11 11.30 -30.92
C MET A 423 6.01 10.11 -29.95
N LEU A 424 4.80 9.63 -29.66
CA LEU A 424 4.56 8.42 -28.85
C LEU A 424 5.12 7.16 -29.53
N ASP A 425 4.96 7.03 -30.84
CA ASP A 425 5.58 5.96 -31.65
C ASP A 425 7.11 6.04 -31.69
N ALA A 426 7.68 7.23 -31.47
CA ALA A 426 9.11 7.44 -31.31
C ALA A 426 9.59 7.25 -29.86
N ASP A 427 8.72 6.85 -28.93
CA ASP A 427 8.99 6.71 -27.50
C ASP A 427 9.49 8.02 -26.86
N LEU A 428 9.08 9.18 -27.40
CA LEU A 428 9.57 10.50 -26.96
C LEU A 428 9.04 10.86 -25.56
N GLY A 429 7.84 10.37 -25.19
CA GLY A 429 7.28 10.55 -23.84
C GLY A 429 8.24 10.06 -22.75
N ALA A 430 8.87 8.91 -22.98
CA ALA A 430 9.84 8.31 -22.05
C ALA A 430 11.14 9.13 -21.85
N ILE A 431 11.42 10.12 -22.69
CA ILE A 431 12.54 11.05 -22.50
C ILE A 431 12.23 12.05 -21.39
N PHE A 432 10.98 12.51 -21.32
CA PHE A 432 10.53 13.53 -20.38
C PHE A 432 9.77 12.95 -19.18
N MET A 433 9.22 11.74 -19.28
CA MET A 433 8.62 10.97 -18.19
C MET A 433 9.19 9.54 -18.17
N PRO A 434 10.42 9.32 -17.66
CA PRO A 434 11.11 8.04 -17.77
C PRO A 434 10.66 6.97 -16.76
N HIS A 435 9.66 7.27 -15.91
CA HIS A 435 9.06 6.33 -14.96
C HIS A 435 7.63 5.96 -15.36
N GLY A 436 7.04 4.98 -14.67
CA GLY A 436 5.63 4.65 -14.87
C GLY A 436 4.71 5.75 -14.34
N LEU A 437 3.50 5.85 -14.87
CA LEU A 437 2.50 6.84 -14.42
C LEU A 437 2.08 6.68 -12.95
N GLY A 438 2.26 5.49 -12.41
CA GLY A 438 1.92 5.19 -11.02
C GLY A 438 1.80 3.70 -10.78
N HIS A 439 1.38 3.37 -9.58
CA HIS A 439 1.42 2.02 -9.03
C HIS A 439 0.32 1.78 -8.01
N PHE A 440 0.08 0.51 -7.66
CA PHE A 440 -0.76 0.23 -6.49
C PHE A 440 -0.10 0.75 -5.22
N ILE A 441 -0.93 1.19 -4.29
CA ILE A 441 -0.52 1.62 -2.95
C ILE A 441 -1.47 1.02 -1.90
N GLY A 442 -0.94 0.71 -0.72
CA GLY A 442 -1.69 0.11 0.39
C GLY A 442 -0.85 0.04 1.65
N ILE A 443 -0.54 -1.18 2.11
CA ILE A 443 0.40 -1.37 3.22
C ILE A 443 1.84 -1.01 2.80
N ASP A 444 2.20 -1.33 1.57
CA ASP A 444 3.47 -0.92 0.98
C ASP A 444 3.22 0.25 0.02
N THR A 445 4.18 1.18 -0.09
CA THR A 445 4.15 2.29 -1.05
C THR A 445 3.99 1.75 -2.48
N HIS A 446 4.89 0.87 -2.88
CA HIS A 446 4.73 0.03 -4.08
C HIS A 446 4.04 -1.27 -3.68
N ASP A 447 2.71 -1.26 -3.67
CA ASP A 447 1.91 -2.38 -3.21
C ASP A 447 1.89 -3.55 -4.19
N VAL A 448 1.53 -4.72 -3.66
CA VAL A 448 1.66 -6.01 -4.35
C VAL A 448 0.59 -6.21 -5.44
N GLY A 449 0.80 -7.20 -6.30
CA GLY A 449 -0.24 -7.70 -7.22
C GLY A 449 -0.32 -7.01 -8.58
N GLY A 450 0.63 -6.12 -8.90
CA GLY A 450 0.73 -5.42 -10.17
C GLY A 450 0.91 -6.33 -11.39
N TYR A 451 1.65 -7.44 -11.23
CA TYR A 451 1.94 -8.45 -12.25
C TYR A 451 1.71 -9.89 -11.75
N SER A 452 0.64 -10.10 -10.97
CA SER A 452 0.23 -11.45 -10.54
C SER A 452 0.02 -12.41 -11.72
N PRO A 453 0.18 -13.74 -11.53
CA PRO A 453 -0.12 -14.72 -12.56
C PRO A 453 -1.52 -14.55 -13.17
N GLY A 454 -1.60 -14.55 -14.50
CA GLY A 454 -2.85 -14.34 -15.25
C GLY A 454 -3.23 -12.87 -15.49
N LYS A 455 -2.43 -11.91 -15.01
CA LYS A 455 -2.57 -10.48 -15.35
C LYS A 455 -1.69 -10.13 -16.57
N PRO A 456 -1.94 -9.00 -17.26
CA PRO A 456 -1.15 -8.59 -18.42
C PRO A 456 0.34 -8.50 -18.11
N ALA A 457 1.18 -8.89 -19.07
CA ALA A 457 2.63 -8.84 -18.93
C ALA A 457 3.15 -7.39 -18.97
N ARG A 458 4.31 -7.18 -18.35
CA ARG A 458 5.03 -5.89 -18.40
C ARG A 458 5.50 -5.61 -19.83
N SER A 459 5.23 -4.40 -20.34
CA SER A 459 5.73 -3.95 -21.64
C SER A 459 7.26 -3.87 -21.63
N GLU A 460 7.90 -4.05 -22.79
CA GLU A 460 9.34 -3.86 -22.96
C GLU A 460 9.71 -2.46 -23.51
N ARG A 461 8.71 -1.68 -23.95
CA ARG A 461 8.93 -0.34 -24.53
C ARG A 461 9.51 0.64 -23.49
N PRO A 462 10.34 1.61 -23.91
CA PRO A 462 10.76 2.72 -23.04
C PRO A 462 9.56 3.41 -22.39
N GLY A 463 9.71 3.93 -21.16
CA GLY A 463 8.59 4.45 -20.36
C GLY A 463 7.73 3.32 -19.80
N GLU A 464 6.98 2.64 -20.67
CA GLU A 464 5.99 1.61 -20.31
C GLU A 464 6.56 0.46 -19.47
N ARG A 465 7.80 0.03 -19.73
CA ARG A 465 8.47 -1.03 -18.93
C ARG A 465 8.66 -0.67 -17.46
N LYS A 466 8.55 0.62 -17.11
CA LYS A 466 8.66 1.12 -15.74
C LYS A 466 7.34 1.13 -14.99
N LEU A 467 6.20 0.88 -15.66
CA LEU A 467 4.91 0.72 -14.99
C LEU A 467 4.95 -0.44 -13.99
N ARG A 468 4.45 -0.23 -12.78
CA ARG A 468 4.37 -1.27 -11.74
C ARG A 468 3.14 -2.16 -11.85
N THR A 469 2.22 -1.83 -12.75
CA THR A 469 1.14 -2.72 -13.19
C THR A 469 0.79 -2.45 -14.65
N ALA A 470 0.34 -3.48 -15.36
CA ALA A 470 -0.29 -3.35 -16.68
C ALA A 470 -1.77 -3.79 -16.64
N ARG A 471 -2.35 -3.87 -15.45
CA ARG A 471 -3.74 -4.32 -15.25
C ARG A 471 -4.73 -3.29 -15.82
N GLN A 472 -5.92 -3.78 -16.13
CA GLN A 472 -7.09 -2.92 -16.12
C GLN A 472 -7.44 -2.57 -14.66
N LEU A 473 -7.91 -1.35 -14.45
CA LEU A 473 -8.35 -0.90 -13.14
C LEU A 473 -9.71 -1.50 -12.82
N ASP A 474 -9.92 -1.88 -11.56
CA ASP A 474 -11.17 -2.39 -11.04
C ASP A 474 -11.56 -1.61 -9.77
N GLU A 475 -12.84 -1.61 -9.42
CA GLU A 475 -13.33 -0.97 -8.19
C GLU A 475 -12.60 -1.52 -6.96
N GLY A 476 -12.23 -0.61 -6.05
CA GLY A 476 -11.53 -0.96 -4.80
C GLY A 476 -10.00 -1.03 -4.93
N MET A 477 -9.44 -0.93 -6.13
CA MET A 477 -8.03 -0.65 -6.30
C MET A 477 -7.70 0.77 -5.82
N VAL A 478 -6.50 0.95 -5.28
CA VAL A 478 -5.92 2.27 -4.97
C VAL A 478 -4.59 2.38 -5.71
N VAL A 479 -4.42 3.45 -6.47
CA VAL A 479 -3.23 3.72 -7.29
C VAL A 479 -2.72 5.12 -7.05
N THR A 480 -1.40 5.33 -7.19
CA THR A 480 -0.84 6.66 -7.39
C THR A 480 -1.11 7.14 -8.82
N VAL A 481 -1.36 8.44 -8.98
CA VAL A 481 -1.39 9.13 -10.28
C VAL A 481 -0.31 10.20 -10.24
N GLU A 482 0.86 9.88 -10.77
CA GLU A 482 2.11 10.63 -10.57
C GLU A 482 2.78 11.11 -11.87
N PRO A 483 2.08 11.73 -12.84
CA PRO A 483 2.75 12.23 -14.03
C PRO A 483 3.88 13.21 -13.68
N GLY A 484 4.94 13.20 -14.49
CA GLY A 484 6.06 14.11 -14.28
C GLY A 484 6.82 14.43 -15.57
N CYS A 485 7.41 15.62 -15.61
CA CYS A 485 8.21 16.12 -16.71
C CYS A 485 9.58 16.57 -16.22
N TYR A 486 10.65 15.93 -16.69
CA TYR A 486 12.03 16.14 -16.26
C TYR A 486 12.95 16.44 -17.42
N PHE A 487 14.00 17.20 -17.15
CA PHE A 487 15.04 17.53 -18.11
C PHE A 487 16.36 16.83 -17.74
N ILE A 488 16.39 15.52 -17.98
CA ILE A 488 17.49 14.63 -17.59
C ILE A 488 18.54 14.57 -18.70
N ASP A 489 19.72 15.14 -18.45
CA ASP A 489 20.77 15.32 -19.46
C ASP A 489 21.10 14.06 -20.29
N PRO A 490 21.36 12.88 -19.68
CA PRO A 490 21.66 11.68 -20.48
C PRO A 490 20.52 11.21 -21.39
N LEU A 491 19.26 11.48 -21.01
CA LEU A 491 18.09 11.12 -21.84
C LEU A 491 17.92 12.12 -22.99
N ILE A 492 18.09 13.41 -22.72
CA ILE A 492 18.06 14.46 -23.74
C ILE A 492 19.18 14.23 -24.76
N ASP A 493 20.41 13.95 -24.30
CA ASP A 493 21.57 13.69 -25.17
C ASP A 493 21.35 12.46 -26.06
N ALA A 494 20.76 11.39 -25.50
CA ALA A 494 20.39 10.21 -26.26
C ALA A 494 19.34 10.53 -27.33
N ALA A 495 18.31 11.30 -26.98
CA ALA A 495 17.25 11.71 -27.91
C ALA A 495 17.77 12.61 -29.03
N MET A 496 18.70 13.53 -28.73
CA MET A 496 19.38 14.35 -29.74
C MET A 496 20.27 13.54 -30.70
N SER A 497 20.64 12.32 -30.31
CA SER A 497 21.46 11.40 -31.10
C SER A 497 20.63 10.37 -31.88
N ASP A 498 19.32 10.29 -31.65
CA ASP A 498 18.39 9.41 -32.35
C ASP A 498 17.59 10.21 -33.39
N GLU A 499 17.77 9.92 -34.69
CA GLU A 499 17.07 10.60 -35.78
C GLU A 499 15.52 10.48 -35.70
N ARG A 500 14.98 9.46 -35.02
CA ARG A 500 13.53 9.33 -34.78
C ARG A 500 13.02 10.39 -33.80
N GLN A 501 13.84 10.77 -32.83
CA GLN A 501 13.47 11.66 -31.72
C GLN A 501 13.97 13.09 -31.94
N LYS A 502 15.23 13.25 -32.37
CA LYS A 502 15.91 14.52 -32.61
C LYS A 502 15.11 15.51 -33.44
N ARG A 503 14.39 15.02 -34.47
CA ARG A 503 13.56 15.85 -35.36
C ARG A 503 12.44 16.62 -34.65
N PHE A 504 12.09 16.23 -33.43
CA PHE A 504 11.07 16.86 -32.61
C PHE A 504 11.63 17.84 -31.58
N LEU A 505 12.93 17.78 -31.28
CA LEU A 505 13.57 18.62 -30.27
C LEU A 505 13.97 19.96 -30.89
N THR A 506 13.62 21.07 -30.24
CA THR A 506 14.14 22.40 -30.61
C THR A 506 15.40 22.70 -29.80
N GLU A 507 16.15 23.75 -30.18
CA GLU A 507 17.29 24.23 -29.39
C GLU A 507 16.90 24.64 -27.96
N ARG A 508 15.63 25.02 -27.74
CA ARG A 508 15.12 25.49 -26.43
C ARG A 508 15.21 24.42 -25.36
N VAL A 509 15.24 23.12 -25.71
CA VAL A 509 15.44 22.05 -24.71
C VAL A 509 16.73 22.25 -23.90
N ASN A 510 17.75 22.91 -24.47
CA ASN A 510 18.99 23.20 -23.75
C ASN A 510 18.84 24.29 -22.68
N ASP A 511 17.85 25.17 -22.80
CA ASP A 511 17.56 26.21 -21.80
C ASP A 511 17.02 25.61 -20.49
N PHE A 512 16.44 24.41 -20.58
CA PHE A 512 15.92 23.67 -19.42
C PHE A 512 16.96 22.73 -18.77
N ARG A 513 18.22 22.71 -19.22
CA ARG A 513 19.24 21.93 -18.54
C ARG A 513 19.50 22.49 -17.14
N GLY A 514 19.41 21.63 -16.14
CA GLY A 514 19.48 22.02 -14.74
C GLY A 514 18.18 22.61 -14.17
N PHE A 515 17.09 22.70 -14.95
CA PHE A 515 15.75 23.03 -14.45
C PHE A 515 15.32 22.05 -13.34
N GLY A 516 15.64 20.76 -13.55
CA GLY A 516 15.11 19.67 -12.74
C GLY A 516 13.87 19.10 -13.41
N GLY A 517 12.80 18.94 -12.64
CA GLY A 517 11.51 18.51 -13.16
C GLY A 517 10.36 18.85 -12.24
N VAL A 518 9.17 18.57 -12.73
CA VAL A 518 7.90 18.66 -11.99
C VAL A 518 7.29 17.29 -11.92
N ARG A 519 6.79 16.90 -10.75
CA ARG A 519 5.90 15.75 -10.57
C ARG A 519 4.76 16.17 -9.65
N LEU A 520 3.55 15.73 -9.99
CA LEU A 520 2.37 15.90 -9.16
C LEU A 520 1.79 14.51 -8.95
N GLU A 521 1.63 14.11 -7.69
CA GLU A 521 1.23 12.75 -7.34
C GLU A 521 0.16 12.73 -6.28
N ASP A 522 -0.91 12.01 -6.61
CA ASP A 522 -2.09 11.81 -5.76
C ASP A 522 -2.36 10.32 -5.58
N ASP A 523 -2.76 9.91 -4.37
CA ASP A 523 -3.33 8.60 -4.09
C ASP A 523 -4.83 8.59 -4.44
N VAL A 524 -5.23 7.63 -5.27
CA VAL A 524 -6.56 7.61 -5.88
C VAL A 524 -7.21 6.25 -5.77
N ARG A 525 -8.41 6.22 -5.19
CA ARG A 525 -9.24 5.02 -5.11
C ARG A 525 -10.15 4.94 -6.33
N ILE A 526 -10.22 3.77 -6.96
CA ILE A 526 -11.17 3.50 -8.04
C ILE A 526 -12.55 3.16 -7.44
N THR A 527 -13.58 3.87 -7.86
CA THR A 527 -14.99 3.67 -7.47
C THR A 527 -15.74 2.93 -8.58
N SER A 528 -17.01 2.58 -8.36
CA SER A 528 -17.84 1.85 -9.33
C SER A 528 -18.00 2.56 -10.69
N ASP A 529 -17.90 3.90 -10.71
CA ASP A 529 -18.19 4.76 -11.85
C ASP A 529 -17.07 5.78 -12.16
N GLY A 530 -15.98 5.76 -11.40
CA GLY A 530 -14.95 6.78 -11.47
C GLY A 530 -13.80 6.55 -10.51
N CYS A 531 -13.41 7.61 -9.82
CA CYS A 531 -12.43 7.57 -8.76
C CYS A 531 -12.71 8.60 -7.66
N GLU A 532 -12.06 8.40 -6.51
CA GLU A 532 -12.02 9.29 -5.37
C GLU A 532 -10.54 9.65 -5.13
N ASN A 533 -10.22 10.94 -5.15
CA ASN A 533 -8.88 11.42 -4.81
C ASN A 533 -8.76 11.56 -3.29
N LEU A 534 -7.82 10.82 -2.71
CA LEU A 534 -7.57 10.81 -1.27
C LEU A 534 -6.65 11.96 -0.86
N THR A 535 -5.83 12.45 -1.80
CA THR A 535 -4.87 13.53 -1.59
C THR A 535 -5.55 14.89 -1.58
N LEU A 536 -5.18 15.75 -0.62
CA LEU A 536 -5.80 17.05 -0.34
C LEU A 536 -4.78 18.19 -0.42
N CYS A 537 -3.78 18.08 -1.30
CA CYS A 537 -2.75 19.08 -1.52
C CYS A 537 -3.20 20.21 -2.47
N PRO A 538 -2.58 21.40 -2.39
CA PRO A 538 -2.68 22.45 -3.40
C PRO A 538 -2.17 21.96 -4.77
N ARG A 539 -2.94 22.22 -5.83
CA ARG A 539 -2.62 21.80 -7.20
C ARG A 539 -2.77 22.92 -8.23
N ALA A 540 -3.76 23.80 -8.09
CA ALA A 540 -3.80 24.98 -8.95
C ALA A 540 -2.64 25.92 -8.59
N ILE A 541 -2.08 26.63 -9.57
CA ILE A 541 -1.02 27.63 -9.31
C ILE A 541 -1.48 28.64 -8.26
N GLU A 542 -2.72 29.11 -8.34
CA GLU A 542 -3.30 30.03 -7.36
C GLU A 542 -3.41 29.43 -5.96
N GLU A 543 -3.77 28.14 -5.82
CA GLU A 543 -3.79 27.45 -4.53
C GLU A 543 -2.38 27.34 -3.93
N VAL A 544 -1.39 26.94 -4.76
CA VAL A 544 0.01 26.80 -4.33
C VAL A 544 0.54 28.14 -3.82
N LEU A 545 0.35 29.21 -4.60
CA LEU A 545 0.84 30.54 -4.24
C LEU A 545 0.12 31.12 -3.01
N ASP A 546 -1.20 30.90 -2.89
CA ASP A 546 -1.95 31.33 -1.71
C ASP A 546 -1.43 30.64 -0.45
N VAL A 547 -1.29 29.32 -0.46
CA VAL A 547 -0.74 28.54 0.67
C VAL A 547 0.68 28.99 1.03
N MET A 548 1.57 29.15 0.05
CA MET A 548 2.93 29.64 0.28
C MET A 548 2.95 31.03 0.93
N SER A 549 1.96 31.87 0.65
CA SER A 549 1.82 33.21 1.25
C SER A 549 1.16 33.22 2.62
N GLY A 550 0.78 32.05 3.16
CA GLY A 550 0.11 31.89 4.44
C GLY A 550 -1.42 31.82 4.38
N GLY A 551 -1.98 31.61 3.19
CA GLY A 551 -3.41 31.39 2.97
C GLY A 551 -3.96 30.19 3.74
N SER A 552 -5.26 30.20 4.01
CA SER A 552 -5.93 29.14 4.75
C SER A 552 -6.04 27.85 3.93
N TRP A 553 -5.90 26.70 4.59
CA TRP A 553 -6.09 25.39 3.96
C TRP A 553 -6.86 24.45 4.90
N PRO A 554 -7.90 23.72 4.45
CA PRO A 554 -8.47 23.67 3.10
C PRO A 554 -9.03 25.03 2.61
N PRO A 555 -9.17 25.23 1.29
CA PRO A 555 -9.70 26.48 0.75
C PRO A 555 -11.20 26.63 1.06
N ALA A 556 -11.77 27.82 0.87
CA ALA A 556 -13.21 28.02 1.07
C ALA A 556 -14.07 27.46 -0.09
N THR A 557 -13.47 27.21 -1.25
CA THR A 557 -14.10 26.65 -2.43
C THR A 557 -13.07 25.81 -3.16
N ASP A 558 -13.47 24.63 -3.64
CA ASP A 558 -12.62 23.80 -4.48
C ASP A 558 -12.54 24.41 -5.89
N VAL A 559 -11.36 24.95 -6.25
CA VAL A 559 -11.12 25.57 -7.56
C VAL A 559 -10.74 24.56 -8.66
N LEU A 560 -10.54 23.28 -8.31
CA LEU A 560 -10.27 22.18 -9.25
C LEU A 560 -11.17 20.97 -8.94
N PRO A 561 -12.51 21.09 -9.07
CA PRO A 561 -13.43 19.99 -8.79
C PRO A 561 -13.21 18.75 -9.69
N GLU A 562 -12.59 18.92 -10.86
CA GLU A 562 -12.16 17.84 -11.75
C GLU A 562 -11.14 16.88 -11.13
N MET A 563 -10.42 17.32 -10.09
CA MET A 563 -9.51 16.48 -9.32
C MET A 563 -10.22 15.51 -8.38
N LYS A 564 -11.56 15.61 -8.23
CA LYS A 564 -12.41 14.70 -7.46
C LYS A 564 -11.93 14.52 -6.01
N ARG A 565 -11.40 15.59 -5.41
CA ARG A 565 -10.96 15.64 -4.01
C ARG A 565 -12.16 15.45 -3.10
N LYS A 566 -12.09 14.47 -2.20
CA LYS A 566 -13.09 14.31 -1.15
C LYS A 566 -12.58 14.92 0.15
N TRP A 567 -12.75 16.24 0.26
CA TRP A 567 -12.26 17.02 1.39
C TRP A 567 -12.68 16.43 2.73
N ALA A 568 -11.69 16.24 3.60
CA ALA A 568 -11.89 15.61 4.90
C ALA A 568 -10.96 16.18 5.96
N THR A 569 -11.34 15.96 7.22
CA THR A 569 -10.52 16.20 8.40
C THR A 569 -10.62 15.02 9.37
N CYS A 570 -9.71 14.90 10.33
CA CYS A 570 -9.83 13.92 11.39
C CYS A 570 -10.24 14.59 12.71
N LYS A 571 -11.40 14.19 13.24
CA LYS A 571 -11.94 14.69 14.50
C LYS A 571 -12.37 13.54 15.39
N GLU A 572 -11.97 13.59 16.66
CA GLU A 572 -12.29 12.56 17.66
C GLU A 572 -11.91 11.11 17.23
N GLY A 573 -10.90 11.02 16.35
CA GLY A 573 -10.39 9.77 15.79
C GLY A 573 -11.21 9.19 14.65
N ARG A 574 -12.03 9.99 13.96
CA ARG A 574 -12.77 9.60 12.76
C ARG A 574 -12.56 10.62 11.64
N MET A 575 -12.60 10.14 10.39
CA MET A 575 -12.62 11.01 9.23
C MET A 575 -14.02 11.64 9.09
N GLU A 576 -14.07 12.96 8.97
CA GLU A 576 -15.28 13.74 8.70
C GLU A 576 -15.13 14.44 7.35
N PHE A 577 -16.12 14.29 6.47
CA PHE A 577 -16.12 14.96 5.16
C PHE A 577 -16.62 16.39 5.29
N LEU A 578 -16.00 17.28 4.52
CA LEU A 578 -16.34 18.69 4.47
C LEU A 578 -17.25 18.96 3.26
N ASP A 579 -18.32 19.72 3.48
CA ASP A 579 -19.14 20.25 2.40
C ASP A 579 -18.44 21.50 1.83
N MET A 580 -18.01 21.44 0.57
CA MET A 580 -17.21 22.46 -0.13
C MET A 580 -17.94 23.02 -1.35
#